data_AF-A0A367KRD5-F1
#
_entry.id   AF-A0A367KRD5-F1
#
_cell.length_a   1.000
_cell.length_b   1.000
_cell.length_c   1.000
_cell.angle_alpha   90.00
_cell.angle_beta   90.00
_cell.angle_gamma   90.00
#
_symmetry.space_group_name_H-M   'P 1'
#
loop_
_entity.id
_entity.type
_entity.pdbx_description
1 polymer ?
#
loop_
_entity_poly.entity_id
_entity_poly.type
_entity_poly.pdbx_seq_one_letter_code
_entity_poly.pdbx_strand_id
1 'polypeptide(L)'
;TQRLAYWMANLCQLTSYLKKDLGLSVSTLEIQEVLSELISETYALFITESQKRLSKILEASLMDYESIQELEQVDFADNWYRFFRRSSVTSTKSLETTTSTASERKNSTDSCSSISTKATSLSMDTSSFAMSPYAVTRLISHLQSVLQSYYIPPTIMIQATAQFFHYLSCEIFNRILTNKKYMCRSRALQIRMNLSILEDWVRVSKLPPSLCQSFEPLVQLLQLLQCLSQIDDVDIFHSTVQSFDQLNTMQIRRCVQQYRYEISETPLLEQVLQYANQLVFENQQPSSIDAYPTKEDYRMKT
;
A
#
# COMPACT_ATOMS: atom_id res chain seq x y z
N THR A 1 15.84 -13.94 -8.90
CA THR A 1 14.79 -14.91 -8.51
C THR A 1 14.98 -16.29 -9.12
N GLN A 2 14.90 -16.52 -10.45
CA GLN A 2 15.00 -17.86 -11.06
C GLN A 2 16.22 -18.69 -10.61
N ARG A 3 17.44 -18.13 -10.68
CA ARG A 3 18.66 -18.81 -10.20
C ARG A 3 18.62 -19.17 -8.71
N LEU A 4 17.99 -18.34 -7.87
CA LEU A 4 17.83 -18.61 -6.44
C LEU A 4 16.83 -19.74 -6.20
N ALA A 5 15.71 -19.77 -6.94
CA ALA A 5 14.76 -20.87 -6.89
C ALA A 5 15.38 -22.20 -7.37
N TYR A 6 16.18 -22.17 -8.43
CA TYR A 6 16.95 -23.34 -8.87
C TYR A 6 17.90 -23.85 -7.77
N TRP A 7 18.75 -22.99 -7.19
CA TRP A 7 19.67 -23.41 -6.14
C TRP A 7 18.94 -23.89 -4.87
N MET A 8 17.88 -23.20 -4.45
CA MET A 8 17.04 -23.59 -3.31
C MET A 8 16.42 -24.98 -3.53
N ALA A 9 15.92 -25.28 -4.73
CA ALA A 9 15.39 -26.60 -5.06
C ALA A 9 16.46 -27.70 -5.00
N ASN A 10 17.66 -27.46 -5.56
CA ASN A 10 18.76 -28.43 -5.52
C ASN A 10 19.24 -28.68 -4.08
N LEU A 11 19.37 -27.64 -3.25
CA LEU A 11 19.76 -27.76 -1.85
C LEU A 11 18.70 -28.55 -1.03
N CYS A 12 17.41 -28.26 -1.24
CA CYS A 12 16.31 -29.02 -0.63
C CYS A 12 16.32 -30.49 -1.05
N GLN A 13 16.57 -30.79 -2.33
CA GLN A 13 16.67 -32.16 -2.84
C GLN A 13 17.89 -32.89 -2.26
N LEU A 14 19.07 -32.27 -2.26
CA LEU A 14 20.29 -32.83 -1.67
C LEU A 14 20.10 -33.15 -0.19
N THR A 15 19.55 -32.22 0.58
CA THR A 15 19.21 -32.41 2.01
C THR A 15 18.22 -33.56 2.19
N SER A 16 17.23 -33.70 1.29
CA SER A 16 16.27 -34.80 1.32
C SER A 16 16.91 -36.15 1.01
N TYR A 17 17.90 -36.22 0.11
CA TYR A 17 18.65 -37.45 -0.15
C TYR A 17 19.54 -37.86 1.03
N LEU A 18 20.27 -36.91 1.64
CA LEU A 18 21.11 -37.18 2.81
C LEU A 18 20.28 -37.70 4.01
N LYS A 19 19.08 -37.16 4.21
CA LYS A 19 18.17 -37.57 5.31
C LYS A 19 17.43 -38.88 5.04
N LYS A 20 17.40 -39.38 3.80
CA LYS A 20 16.60 -40.57 3.42
C LYS A 20 17.28 -41.90 3.78
N ASP A 21 18.61 -41.93 3.78
CA ASP A 21 19.40 -43.11 4.20
C ASP A 21 19.83 -42.94 5.66
N LEU A 22 19.50 -43.92 6.50
CA LEU A 22 19.80 -43.89 7.94
C LEU A 22 21.31 -43.86 8.24
N GLY A 23 22.12 -44.58 7.46
CA GLY A 23 23.58 -44.62 7.65
C GLY A 23 24.25 -43.33 7.18
N LEU A 24 23.81 -42.81 6.03
CA LEU A 24 24.31 -41.54 5.51
C LEU A 24 23.86 -40.36 6.37
N SER A 25 22.63 -40.38 6.89
CA SER A 25 22.08 -39.30 7.70
C SER A 25 22.88 -39.04 8.98
N VAL A 26 23.23 -40.10 9.73
CA VAL A 26 24.09 -39.99 10.92
C VAL A 26 25.50 -39.54 10.56
N SER A 27 26.02 -39.96 9.41
CA SER A 27 27.38 -39.64 8.96
C SER A 27 27.53 -38.24 8.36
N THR A 28 26.44 -37.51 8.11
CA THR A 28 26.43 -36.23 7.38
C THR A 28 25.77 -35.08 8.13
N LEU A 29 25.60 -35.20 9.46
CA LEU A 29 24.90 -34.20 10.28
C LEU A 29 25.45 -32.77 10.10
N GLU A 30 26.77 -32.59 10.17
CA GLU A 30 27.44 -31.28 9.95
C GLU A 30 27.15 -30.71 8.55
N ILE A 31 27.13 -31.56 7.52
CA ILE A 31 26.81 -31.16 6.14
C ILE A 31 25.33 -30.79 6.01
N GLN A 32 24.43 -31.49 6.70
CA GLN A 32 23.00 -31.17 6.71
C GLN A 32 22.70 -29.85 7.43
N GLU A 33 23.48 -29.49 8.44
CA GLU A 33 23.41 -28.19 9.12
C GLU A 33 23.79 -27.06 8.15
N VAL A 34 24.97 -27.14 7.53
CA VAL A 34 25.44 -26.17 6.51
C VAL A 34 24.46 -26.06 5.33
N LEU A 35 23.89 -27.18 4.86
CA LEU A 35 22.86 -27.15 3.81
C LEU A 35 21.57 -26.47 4.28
N SER A 36 21.18 -26.62 5.55
CA SER A 36 20.01 -25.95 6.13
C SER A 36 20.22 -24.44 6.26
N GLU A 37 21.42 -24.00 6.62
CA GLU A 37 21.82 -22.59 6.59
C GLU A 37 21.76 -22.02 5.17
N LEU A 38 22.36 -22.70 4.18
CA LEU A 38 22.36 -22.29 2.78
C LEU A 38 20.95 -22.23 2.17
N ILE A 39 20.04 -23.14 2.54
CA ILE A 39 18.62 -23.07 2.16
C ILE A 39 17.98 -21.80 2.73
N SER A 40 18.25 -21.51 4.01
CA SER A 40 17.67 -20.36 4.72
C SER A 40 18.19 -19.03 4.15
N GLU A 41 19.48 -18.93 3.85
CA GLU A 41 20.09 -17.78 3.18
C GLU A 41 19.53 -17.61 1.76
N THR A 42 19.48 -18.68 0.96
CA THR A 42 18.96 -18.62 -0.42
C THR A 42 17.48 -18.20 -0.43
N TYR A 43 16.70 -18.67 0.54
CA TYR A 43 15.32 -18.24 0.75
C TYR A 43 15.24 -16.76 1.12
N ALA A 44 16.03 -16.28 2.09
CA ALA A 44 16.05 -14.86 2.48
C ALA A 44 16.43 -13.94 1.31
N LEU A 45 17.42 -14.33 0.49
CA LEU A 45 17.81 -13.64 -0.74
C LEU A 45 16.68 -13.65 -1.78
N PHE A 46 15.95 -14.76 -1.93
CA PHE A 46 14.79 -14.85 -2.82
C PHE A 46 13.65 -13.92 -2.38
N ILE A 47 13.36 -13.85 -1.07
CA ILE A 47 12.36 -12.94 -0.51
C ILE A 47 12.78 -11.48 -0.72
N THR A 48 14.00 -11.11 -0.34
CA THR A 48 14.52 -9.75 -0.47
C THR A 48 14.49 -9.25 -1.93
N GLU A 49 14.92 -10.09 -2.89
CA GLU A 49 14.88 -9.72 -4.30
C GLU A 49 13.44 -9.63 -4.85
N SER A 50 12.52 -10.42 -4.31
CA SER A 50 11.10 -10.35 -4.68
C SER A 50 10.43 -9.10 -4.11
N GLN A 51 10.73 -8.73 -2.86
CA GLN A 51 10.28 -7.47 -2.23
C GLN A 51 10.81 -6.24 -3.00
N LYS A 52 12.09 -6.23 -3.42
CA LYS A 52 12.66 -5.19 -4.29
C LYS A 52 11.98 -5.05 -5.66
N ARG A 53 11.27 -6.07 -6.13
CA ARG A 53 10.46 -6.02 -7.36
C ARG A 53 9.04 -5.53 -7.08
N LEU A 54 8.44 -5.96 -5.96
CA LEU A 54 7.14 -5.48 -5.50
C LEU A 54 7.19 -3.98 -5.18
N SER A 55 8.21 -3.51 -4.47
CA SER A 55 8.34 -2.10 -4.05
C SER A 55 8.37 -1.10 -5.20
N LYS A 56 8.88 -1.51 -6.37
CA LYS A 56 8.95 -0.69 -7.59
C LYS A 56 7.59 -0.47 -8.26
N ILE A 57 6.62 -1.36 -8.04
CA ILE A 57 5.28 -1.26 -8.63
C ILE A 57 4.22 -0.86 -7.59
N LEU A 58 4.48 -1.06 -6.30
CA LEU A 58 3.51 -0.92 -5.19
C LEU A 58 2.78 0.43 -5.20
N GLU A 59 3.49 1.55 -5.28
CA GLU A 59 2.86 2.87 -5.17
C GLU A 59 1.94 3.14 -6.35
N ALA A 60 2.46 2.98 -7.57
CA ALA A 60 1.70 3.18 -8.80
C ALA A 60 0.49 2.24 -8.94
N SER A 61 0.58 1.01 -8.40
CA SER A 61 -0.46 -0.02 -8.59
C SER A 61 -1.45 -0.17 -7.45
N LEU A 62 -1.10 0.13 -6.20
CA LEU A 62 -2.00 -0.04 -5.05
C LEU A 62 -2.40 1.28 -4.40
N MET A 63 -1.56 2.32 -4.46
CA MET A 63 -1.79 3.60 -3.77
C MET A 63 -2.29 4.72 -4.68
N ASP A 64 -1.70 4.82 -5.88
CA ASP A 64 -2.03 5.86 -6.87
C ASP A 64 -2.96 5.38 -7.98
N TYR A 65 -3.27 4.08 -8.04
CA TYR A 65 -4.21 3.55 -9.01
C TYR A 65 -5.65 3.92 -8.64
N GLU A 66 -6.30 4.63 -9.56
CA GLU A 66 -7.71 5.00 -9.46
C GLU A 66 -8.50 4.14 -10.44
N SER A 67 -9.36 3.26 -9.91
CA SER A 67 -10.18 2.34 -10.72
C SER A 67 -11.35 3.02 -11.42
N ILE A 68 -11.69 4.26 -11.04
CA ILE A 68 -12.84 5.02 -11.52
C ILE A 68 -12.33 6.31 -12.15
N GLN A 69 -12.47 6.41 -13.47
CA GLN A 69 -12.02 7.55 -14.28
C GLN A 69 -12.95 8.78 -14.17
N GLU A 70 -13.94 8.73 -13.27
CA GLU A 70 -15.04 9.68 -13.09
C GLU A 70 -15.24 10.19 -11.65
N LEU A 71 -14.38 9.83 -10.68
CA LEU A 71 -14.34 10.64 -9.45
C LEU A 71 -13.68 11.97 -9.81
N GLU A 72 -14.44 13.06 -9.63
CA GLU A 72 -13.96 14.43 -9.78
C GLU A 72 -12.66 14.65 -8.99
N GLN A 73 -11.84 15.63 -9.41
CA GLN A 73 -10.66 16.01 -8.65
C GLN A 73 -11.05 16.29 -7.20
N VAL A 74 -10.62 15.42 -6.28
CA VAL A 74 -10.93 15.56 -4.86
C VAL A 74 -10.27 16.83 -4.34
N ASP A 75 -11.07 17.89 -4.28
CA ASP A 75 -10.65 19.16 -3.74
C ASP A 75 -10.64 19.08 -2.21
N PHE A 76 -9.57 19.64 -1.64
CA PHE A 76 -9.32 19.65 -0.20
C PHE A 76 -9.66 21.02 0.38
N ALA A 77 -10.27 21.04 1.57
CA ALA A 77 -10.64 22.27 2.26
C ALA A 77 -9.46 23.26 2.41
N ASP A 78 -8.25 22.73 2.67
CA ASP A 78 -7.02 23.53 2.76
C ASP A 78 -6.74 24.35 1.49
N ASN A 79 -7.03 23.83 0.29
CA ASN A 79 -6.50 24.37 -0.97
C ASN A 79 -7.23 25.63 -1.49
N TRP A 80 -8.22 26.16 -0.78
CA TRP A 80 -9.08 27.27 -1.21
C TRP A 80 -8.30 28.52 -1.70
N TYR A 81 -7.14 28.81 -1.10
CA TYR A 81 -6.27 29.93 -1.49
C TYR A 81 -5.70 29.83 -2.93
N ARG A 82 -5.74 28.66 -3.59
CA ARG A 82 -5.34 28.52 -5.00
C ARG A 82 -6.38 29.10 -5.96
N PHE A 83 -7.67 29.08 -5.60
CA PHE A 83 -8.74 29.63 -6.43
C PHE A 83 -8.65 31.17 -6.49
N PHE A 84 -8.33 31.83 -5.36
CA PHE A 84 -8.12 33.28 -5.30
C PHE A 84 -6.92 33.80 -6.11
N ARG A 85 -5.93 32.96 -6.45
CA ARG A 85 -4.85 33.33 -7.39
C ARG A 85 -5.21 33.15 -8.87
N ARG A 86 -6.32 32.47 -9.20
CA ARG A 86 -6.70 32.19 -10.60
C ARG A 86 -7.69 33.21 -11.18
N SER A 87 -8.27 34.10 -10.37
CA SER A 87 -9.27 35.09 -10.81
C SER A 87 -8.71 36.47 -11.17
N SER A 88 -7.39 36.68 -11.21
CA SER A 88 -6.77 37.98 -11.54
C SER A 88 -6.26 38.08 -12.99
N VAL A 89 -6.69 37.19 -13.89
CA VAL A 89 -6.51 37.37 -15.34
C VAL A 89 -7.90 37.45 -15.97
N THR A 90 -8.41 38.67 -16.08
CA THR A 90 -9.67 38.98 -16.76
C THR A 90 -9.46 40.17 -17.68
N SER A 91 -9.86 40.01 -18.94
CA SER A 91 -10.09 41.07 -19.93
C SER A 91 -8.89 41.92 -20.41
N THR A 92 -8.33 41.52 -21.55
CA THR A 92 -8.09 42.48 -22.65
C THR A 92 -9.01 42.15 -23.81
N LYS A 93 -10.19 42.77 -23.82
CA LYS A 93 -11.21 42.63 -24.86
C LYS A 93 -11.01 43.75 -25.88
N SER A 94 -10.14 43.55 -26.87
CA SER A 94 -9.96 44.48 -27.99
C SER A 94 -11.00 44.20 -29.08
N LEU A 95 -12.01 45.06 -29.13
CA LEU A 95 -12.98 45.17 -30.21
C LEU A 95 -12.38 46.07 -31.30
N GLU A 96 -12.41 45.67 -32.57
CA GLU A 96 -12.31 46.64 -33.67
C GLU A 96 -13.03 46.17 -34.94
N THR A 97 -13.44 47.14 -35.75
CA THR A 97 -14.55 47.05 -36.70
C THR A 97 -14.08 47.19 -38.15
N THR A 98 -14.88 46.64 -39.06
CA THR A 98 -14.74 46.65 -40.54
C THR A 98 -14.25 47.96 -41.20
N THR A 99 -13.31 47.89 -42.16
CA THR A 99 -13.52 48.14 -43.62
C THR A 99 -12.24 48.47 -44.44
N SER A 100 -12.09 47.81 -45.61
CA SER A 100 -11.55 48.30 -46.92
C SER A 100 -10.18 49.06 -47.00
N THR A 101 -9.13 48.63 -47.73
CA THR A 101 -9.03 48.53 -49.21
C THR A 101 -7.68 47.90 -49.70
N ALA A 102 -7.60 47.53 -50.99
CA ALA A 102 -6.51 46.85 -51.75
C ALA A 102 -5.04 47.29 -51.47
N SER A 103 -4.03 46.41 -51.43
CA SER A 103 -3.29 45.78 -52.57
C SER A 103 -2.07 44.93 -52.04
N GLU A 104 -1.26 44.11 -52.75
CA GLU A 104 -1.22 43.58 -54.14
C GLU A 104 -0.40 42.24 -54.29
N ARG A 105 -0.73 41.44 -55.34
CA ARG A 105 0.09 40.58 -56.26
C ARG A 105 1.23 39.58 -55.85
N LYS A 106 1.14 38.40 -56.51
CA LYS A 106 2.15 37.33 -56.84
C LYS A 106 2.52 36.33 -55.71
N ASN A 107 2.69 35.01 -55.93
CA ASN A 107 2.67 34.16 -57.13
C ASN A 107 2.31 32.66 -56.79
N SER A 108 1.96 31.87 -57.83
CA SER A 108 2.01 30.38 -58.01
C SER A 108 2.69 29.47 -56.95
N THR A 109 2.35 28.19 -56.72
CA THR A 109 1.78 27.12 -57.61
C THR A 109 1.20 25.91 -56.81
N ASP A 110 0.51 25.00 -57.52
CA ASP A 110 0.38 23.53 -57.30
C ASP A 110 -0.42 22.88 -56.13
N SER A 111 -1.54 22.27 -56.55
CA SER A 111 -1.82 20.81 -56.45
C SER A 111 -2.44 20.16 -55.19
N CYS A 112 -3.65 19.65 -55.45
CA CYS A 112 -4.26 18.39 -55.00
C CYS A 112 -4.68 18.20 -53.53
N SER A 113 -5.99 18.04 -53.38
CA SER A 113 -6.70 17.70 -52.15
C SER A 113 -6.41 16.28 -51.65
N SER A 114 -6.06 16.13 -50.37
CA SER A 114 -6.28 14.90 -49.60
C SER A 114 -7.26 15.15 -48.46
N ILE A 115 -8.33 14.37 -48.43
CA ILE A 115 -9.40 14.47 -47.43
C ILE A 115 -8.89 13.79 -46.15
N SER A 116 -8.43 14.58 -45.18
CA SER A 116 -8.07 14.06 -43.85
C SER A 116 -9.34 13.76 -43.05
N THR A 117 -9.80 12.52 -43.14
CA THR A 117 -10.76 11.96 -42.20
C THR A 117 -10.13 11.94 -40.80
N LYS A 118 -10.61 12.81 -39.91
CA LYS A 118 -10.29 12.73 -38.47
C LYS A 118 -10.94 11.47 -37.89
N ALA A 119 -10.28 10.34 -38.05
CA ALA A 119 -10.59 9.13 -37.30
C ALA A 119 -10.26 9.38 -35.82
N THR A 120 -11.28 9.41 -34.98
CA THR A 120 -11.13 9.39 -33.52
C THR A 120 -10.52 8.05 -33.11
N SER A 121 -9.19 8.00 -33.05
CA SER A 121 -8.48 6.87 -32.47
C SER A 121 -8.72 6.87 -30.96
N LEU A 122 -9.55 5.94 -30.50
CA LEU A 122 -9.65 5.55 -29.09
C LEU A 122 -8.35 4.86 -28.67
N SER A 123 -7.31 5.65 -28.42
CA SER A 123 -6.12 5.20 -27.70
C SER A 123 -6.50 5.00 -26.22
N MET A 124 -7.06 3.83 -25.91
CA MET A 124 -7.10 3.35 -24.53
C MET A 124 -5.66 3.27 -24.02
N ASP A 125 -5.33 4.06 -23.00
CA ASP A 125 -3.98 4.18 -22.44
C ASP A 125 -3.44 2.82 -21.98
N THR A 126 -2.55 2.23 -22.78
CA THR A 126 -1.88 0.95 -22.46
C THR A 126 -0.98 1.06 -21.22
N SER A 127 -0.69 2.28 -20.76
CA SER A 127 0.02 2.60 -19.52
C SER A 127 -0.84 2.34 -18.26
N SER A 128 -2.16 2.54 -18.32
CA SER A 128 -3.05 2.36 -17.16
C SER A 128 -3.14 0.90 -16.72
N PHE A 129 -3.24 -0.04 -17.67
CA PHE A 129 -3.21 -1.48 -17.41
C PHE A 129 -1.86 -1.99 -16.90
N ALA A 130 -0.76 -1.30 -17.22
CA ALA A 130 0.57 -1.65 -16.70
C ALA A 130 0.74 -1.31 -15.22
N MET A 131 -0.06 -0.38 -14.69
CA MET A 131 -0.01 0.14 -13.32
C MET A 131 -1.29 -0.16 -12.52
N SER A 132 -1.97 -1.27 -12.82
CA SER A 132 -3.16 -1.74 -12.08
C SER A 132 -2.77 -2.65 -10.89
N PRO A 133 -3.60 -2.83 -9.85
CA PRO A 133 -3.40 -3.82 -8.77
C PRO A 133 -3.08 -5.23 -9.29
N TYR A 134 -3.62 -5.58 -10.46
CA TYR A 134 -3.31 -6.83 -11.16
C TYR A 134 -1.82 -6.99 -11.51
N ALA A 135 -1.02 -5.92 -11.58
CA ALA A 135 0.42 -6.00 -11.75
C ALA A 135 1.11 -6.70 -10.56
N VAL A 136 0.63 -6.43 -9.33
CA VAL A 136 1.13 -7.08 -8.10
C VAL A 136 0.74 -8.55 -8.08
N THR A 137 -0.53 -8.87 -8.31
CA THR A 137 -0.99 -10.27 -8.31
C THR A 137 -0.35 -11.09 -9.44
N ARG A 138 -0.13 -10.50 -10.62
CA ARG A 138 0.64 -11.12 -11.73
C ARG A 138 2.10 -11.36 -11.35
N LEU A 139 2.76 -10.42 -10.66
CA LEU A 139 4.14 -10.59 -10.19
C LEU A 139 4.24 -11.73 -9.17
N ILE A 140 3.33 -11.78 -8.19
CA ILE A 140 3.28 -12.85 -7.18
C ILE A 140 2.98 -14.20 -7.85
N SER A 141 2.01 -14.26 -8.76
CA SER A 141 1.70 -15.47 -9.55
C SER A 141 2.90 -15.97 -10.34
N HIS A 142 3.67 -15.06 -10.95
CA HIS A 142 4.92 -15.41 -11.65
C HIS A 142 6.01 -15.91 -10.70
N LEU A 143 6.16 -15.31 -9.51
CA LEU A 143 7.10 -15.79 -8.50
C LEU A 143 6.74 -17.19 -8.00
N GLN A 144 5.45 -17.44 -7.74
CA GLN A 144 4.94 -18.78 -7.38
C GLN A 144 5.15 -19.79 -8.51
N SER A 145 4.84 -19.43 -9.75
CA SER A 145 5.07 -20.28 -10.92
C SER A 145 6.55 -20.66 -11.09
N VAL A 146 7.48 -19.73 -10.83
CA VAL A 146 8.92 -20.02 -10.81
C VAL A 146 9.27 -21.03 -9.70
N LEU A 147 8.75 -20.86 -8.48
CA LEU A 147 8.99 -21.83 -7.40
C LEU A 147 8.42 -23.22 -7.72
N GLN A 148 7.21 -23.26 -8.30
CA GLN A 148 6.53 -24.47 -8.73
C GLN A 148 7.27 -25.20 -9.85
N SER A 149 7.84 -24.46 -10.82
CA SER A 149 8.61 -25.05 -11.93
C SER A 149 9.90 -25.76 -11.49
N TYR A 150 10.43 -25.42 -10.32
CA TYR A 150 11.56 -26.09 -9.68
C TYR A 150 11.13 -27.11 -8.60
N TYR A 151 9.84 -27.48 -8.53
CA TYR A 151 9.29 -28.48 -7.60
C TYR A 151 9.55 -28.18 -6.11
N ILE A 152 9.58 -26.90 -5.74
CA ILE A 152 9.81 -26.48 -4.36
C ILE A 152 8.60 -26.86 -3.48
N PRO A 153 8.80 -27.39 -2.25
CA PRO A 153 7.73 -27.79 -1.35
C PRO A 153 6.64 -26.70 -1.16
N PRO A 154 5.34 -27.05 -1.20
CA PRO A 154 4.24 -26.08 -1.06
C PRO A 154 4.32 -25.22 0.21
N THR A 155 4.82 -25.77 1.32
CA THR A 155 5.03 -25.03 2.58
C THR A 155 5.92 -23.80 2.39
N ILE A 156 7.02 -23.92 1.65
CA ILE A 156 7.95 -22.83 1.36
C ILE A 156 7.30 -21.79 0.43
N MET A 157 6.48 -22.23 -0.52
CA MET A 157 5.73 -21.33 -1.42
C MET A 157 4.66 -20.50 -0.67
N ILE A 158 3.94 -21.13 0.27
CA ILE A 158 2.97 -20.45 1.13
C ILE A 158 3.68 -19.46 2.06
N GLN A 159 4.77 -19.87 2.71
CA GLN A 159 5.60 -18.98 3.55
C GLN A 159 6.13 -17.78 2.76
N ALA A 160 6.62 -17.98 1.53
CA ALA A 160 7.08 -16.89 0.68
C ALA A 160 5.94 -15.90 0.34
N THR A 161 4.74 -16.42 0.08
CA THR A 161 3.56 -15.60 -0.19
C THR A 161 3.14 -14.79 1.03
N ALA A 162 3.17 -15.39 2.23
CA ALA A 162 2.93 -14.69 3.49
C ALA A 162 3.93 -13.54 3.72
N GLN A 163 5.22 -13.77 3.44
CA GLN A 163 6.26 -12.74 3.54
C GLN A 163 6.07 -11.60 2.52
N PHE A 164 5.53 -11.88 1.34
CA PHE A 164 5.16 -10.83 0.38
C PHE A 164 3.97 -10.01 0.87
N PHE A 165 2.92 -10.66 1.37
CA PHE A 165 1.71 -9.99 1.85
C PHE A 165 1.97 -9.13 3.09
N HIS A 166 2.74 -9.64 4.05
CA HIS A 166 3.20 -8.88 5.22
C HIS A 166 4.06 -7.68 4.81
N TYR A 167 5.01 -7.85 3.87
CA TYR A 167 5.79 -6.74 3.31
C TYR A 167 4.90 -5.66 2.67
N LEU A 168 3.96 -6.05 1.80
CA LEU A 168 3.02 -5.12 1.16
C LEU A 168 2.21 -4.35 2.21
N SER A 169 1.70 -5.05 3.24
CA SER A 169 0.93 -4.45 4.33
C SER A 169 1.73 -3.37 5.06
N CYS A 170 2.91 -3.71 5.58
CA CYS A 170 3.75 -2.79 6.33
C CYS A 170 4.25 -1.61 5.48
N GLU A 171 4.61 -1.85 4.22
CA GLU A 171 5.08 -0.81 3.30
C GLU A 171 3.98 0.20 2.96
N ILE A 172 2.77 -0.25 2.65
CA ILE A 172 1.62 0.63 2.38
C ILE A 172 1.23 1.39 3.66
N PHE A 173 1.13 0.70 4.80
CA PHE A 173 0.82 1.28 6.11
C PHE A 173 1.79 2.42 6.48
N ASN A 174 3.09 2.18 6.34
CA ASN A 174 4.13 3.18 6.61
C ASN A 174 4.05 4.37 5.62
N ARG A 175 3.80 4.12 4.34
CA ARG A 175 3.65 5.19 3.33
C ARG A 175 2.42 6.07 3.59
N ILE A 176 1.32 5.49 4.05
CA ILE A 176 0.12 6.24 4.47
C ILE A 176 0.47 7.17 5.63
N LEU A 177 1.00 6.65 6.76
CA LEU A 177 1.29 7.46 7.96
C LEU A 177 2.40 8.51 7.79
N THR A 178 3.30 8.32 6.81
CA THR A 178 4.39 9.26 6.51
C THR A 178 3.98 10.34 5.51
N ASN A 179 3.08 10.06 4.56
CA ASN A 179 2.71 10.98 3.50
C ASN A 179 1.25 11.45 3.59
N LYS A 180 1.06 12.72 3.98
CA LYS A 180 -0.24 13.40 4.06
C LYS A 180 -1.10 13.31 2.79
N LYS A 181 -0.54 13.01 1.61
CA LYS A 181 -1.30 12.76 0.36
C LYS A 181 -2.35 11.65 0.52
N TYR A 182 -2.05 10.61 1.30
CA TYR A 182 -2.92 9.44 1.46
C TYR A 182 -3.85 9.50 2.67
N MET A 183 -3.76 10.57 3.47
CA MET A 183 -4.46 10.74 4.74
C MET A 183 -5.84 11.40 4.55
N CYS A 184 -6.67 10.85 3.66
CA CYS A 184 -8.05 11.32 3.42
C CYS A 184 -8.97 10.16 3.03
N ARG A 185 -10.28 10.37 3.19
CA ARG A 185 -11.34 9.36 2.96
C ARG A 185 -11.25 8.70 1.59
N SER A 186 -11.21 9.49 0.51
CA SER A 186 -11.20 8.99 -0.87
C SER A 186 -9.99 8.10 -1.16
N ARG A 187 -8.78 8.50 -0.73
CA ARG A 187 -7.56 7.70 -0.88
C ARG A 187 -7.62 6.43 -0.06
N ALA A 188 -8.14 6.49 1.17
CA ALA A 188 -8.31 5.29 1.98
C ALA A 188 -9.30 4.29 1.35
N LEU A 189 -10.40 4.78 0.78
CA LEU A 189 -11.36 3.95 0.03
C LEU A 189 -10.75 3.34 -1.25
N GLN A 190 -10.01 4.13 -2.03
CA GLN A 190 -9.31 3.65 -3.23
C GLN A 190 -8.30 2.54 -2.90
N ILE A 191 -7.45 2.75 -1.89
CA ILE A 191 -6.48 1.73 -1.44
C ILE A 191 -7.21 0.48 -0.94
N ARG A 192 -8.34 0.62 -0.24
CA ARG A 192 -9.18 -0.51 0.22
C ARG A 192 -9.74 -1.33 -0.95
N MET A 193 -10.21 -0.68 -2.02
CA MET A 193 -10.67 -1.37 -3.25
C MET A 193 -9.53 -2.05 -4.01
N ASN A 194 -8.35 -1.42 -4.06
CA ASN A 194 -7.16 -2.00 -4.68
C ASN A 194 -6.67 -3.22 -3.89
N LEU A 195 -6.78 -3.19 -2.56
CA LEU A 195 -6.42 -4.28 -1.66
C LEU A 195 -7.35 -5.49 -1.79
N SER A 196 -8.67 -5.29 -1.97
CA SER A 196 -9.60 -6.42 -2.14
C SER A 196 -9.32 -7.27 -3.38
N ILE A 197 -8.70 -6.69 -4.42
CA ILE A 197 -8.21 -7.45 -5.60
C ILE A 197 -7.12 -8.47 -5.21
N LEU A 198 -6.29 -8.15 -4.21
CA LEU A 198 -5.26 -9.08 -3.69
C LEU A 198 -5.90 -10.17 -2.82
N GLU A 199 -6.90 -9.80 -2.00
CA GLU A 199 -7.67 -10.74 -1.16
C GLU A 199 -8.46 -11.74 -2.02
N ASP A 200 -9.15 -11.29 -3.06
CA ASP A 200 -9.85 -12.18 -3.98
C ASP A 200 -8.88 -13.00 -4.84
N TRP A 201 -7.69 -12.49 -5.15
CA TRP A 201 -6.66 -13.30 -5.80
C TRP A 201 -6.19 -14.48 -4.93
N VAL A 202 -6.12 -14.34 -3.59
CA VAL A 202 -5.86 -15.48 -2.68
C VAL A 202 -6.95 -16.55 -2.83
N ARG A 203 -8.22 -16.12 -2.84
CA ARG A 203 -9.40 -16.99 -3.01
C ARG A 203 -9.35 -17.74 -4.35
N VAL A 204 -9.14 -17.03 -5.46
CA VAL A 204 -9.07 -17.60 -6.82
C VAL A 204 -7.87 -18.55 -6.96
N SER A 205 -6.73 -18.21 -6.35
CA SER A 205 -5.52 -19.04 -6.34
C SER A 205 -5.57 -20.23 -5.39
N LYS A 206 -6.68 -20.39 -4.63
CA LYS A 206 -6.91 -21.46 -3.63
C LYS A 206 -5.82 -21.52 -2.55
N LEU A 207 -5.28 -20.36 -2.19
CA LEU A 207 -4.27 -20.22 -1.15
C LEU A 207 -4.95 -20.11 0.23
N PRO A 208 -4.23 -20.37 1.36
CA PRO A 208 -4.82 -20.27 2.69
C PRO A 208 -5.37 -18.85 2.98
N PRO A 209 -6.61 -18.71 3.48
CA PRO A 209 -7.19 -17.39 3.76
C PRO A 209 -6.50 -16.65 4.90
N SER A 210 -5.73 -17.36 5.75
CA SER A 210 -4.87 -16.76 6.77
C SER A 210 -3.79 -15.84 6.19
N LEU A 211 -3.45 -15.95 4.89
CA LEU A 211 -2.56 -14.99 4.23
C LEU A 211 -3.12 -13.56 4.25
N CYS A 212 -4.44 -13.39 4.24
CA CYS A 212 -5.05 -12.05 4.29
C CYS A 212 -4.93 -11.40 5.69
N GLN A 213 -4.70 -12.17 6.75
CA GLN A 213 -4.57 -11.63 8.12
C GLN A 213 -3.40 -10.64 8.26
N SER A 214 -2.37 -10.73 7.42
CA SER A 214 -1.28 -9.75 7.43
C SER A 214 -1.73 -8.34 7.02
N PHE A 215 -2.88 -8.20 6.36
CA PHE A 215 -3.47 -6.91 6.00
C PHE A 215 -4.34 -6.31 7.10
N GLU A 216 -4.66 -7.02 8.19
CA GLU A 216 -5.57 -6.53 9.24
C GLU A 216 -5.16 -5.14 9.80
N PRO A 217 -3.89 -4.85 10.14
CA PRO A 217 -3.51 -3.51 10.61
C PRO A 217 -3.71 -2.41 9.55
N LEU A 218 -3.50 -2.76 8.27
CA LEU A 218 -3.74 -1.85 7.13
C LEU A 218 -5.24 -1.64 6.91
N VAL A 219 -6.06 -2.69 7.01
CA VAL A 219 -7.52 -2.61 6.90
C VAL A 219 -8.10 -1.71 7.99
N GLN A 220 -7.64 -1.86 9.24
CA GLN A 220 -8.05 -1.00 10.35
C GLN A 220 -7.61 0.46 10.15
N LEU A 221 -6.37 0.71 9.70
CA LEU A 221 -5.89 2.06 9.37
C LEU A 221 -6.76 2.71 8.27
N LEU A 222 -7.05 1.98 7.19
CA LEU A 222 -7.89 2.47 6.10
C LEU A 222 -9.33 2.70 6.55
N GLN A 223 -9.84 1.91 7.50
CA GLN A 223 -11.19 2.06 8.03
C GLN A 223 -11.30 3.27 8.96
N LEU A 224 -10.32 3.50 9.84
CA LEU A 224 -10.18 4.72 10.63
C LEU A 224 -10.19 5.97 9.71
N LEU A 225 -9.36 5.98 8.67
CA LEU A 225 -9.33 7.09 7.71
C LEU A 225 -10.65 7.31 6.95
N GLN A 226 -11.50 6.30 6.82
CA GLN A 226 -12.82 6.42 6.19
C GLN A 226 -13.92 6.91 7.14
N CYS A 227 -13.80 6.67 8.45
CA CYS A 227 -14.80 7.13 9.42
C CYS A 227 -14.42 8.44 10.14
N LEU A 228 -13.14 8.83 10.21
CA LEU A 228 -12.68 10.01 10.98
C LEU A 228 -13.54 11.26 10.80
N SER A 229 -13.81 11.69 9.56
CA SER A 229 -14.61 12.89 9.25
C SER A 229 -16.10 12.79 9.64
N GLN A 230 -16.59 11.60 9.98
CA GLN A 230 -17.97 11.33 10.39
C GLN A 230 -18.14 11.25 11.91
N ILE A 231 -17.06 11.34 12.68
CA ILE A 231 -17.10 11.26 14.14
C ILE A 231 -17.32 12.66 14.72
N ASP A 232 -18.51 12.89 15.25
CA ASP A 232 -18.98 14.14 15.85
C ASP A 232 -18.87 14.17 17.39
N ASP A 233 -18.72 13.00 18.03
CA ASP A 233 -18.64 12.84 19.49
C ASP A 233 -17.33 12.15 19.95
N VAL A 234 -16.83 12.56 21.11
CA VAL A 234 -15.67 11.96 21.79
C VAL A 234 -15.96 10.53 22.26
N ASP A 235 -17.18 10.23 22.71
CA ASP A 235 -17.54 8.87 23.14
C ASP A 235 -17.60 7.89 21.94
N ILE A 236 -18.07 8.37 20.78
CA ILE A 236 -18.03 7.64 19.51
C ILE A 236 -16.58 7.46 19.05
N PHE A 237 -15.73 8.49 19.18
CA PHE A 237 -14.31 8.37 18.88
C PHE A 237 -13.62 7.33 19.77
N HIS A 238 -13.86 7.38 21.07
CA HIS A 238 -13.25 6.45 22.04
C HIS A 238 -13.66 5.00 21.78
N SER A 239 -14.95 4.72 21.61
CA SER A 239 -15.44 3.38 21.29
C SER A 239 -14.93 2.86 19.94
N THR A 240 -14.83 3.74 18.93
CA THR A 240 -14.22 3.42 17.63
C THR A 240 -12.74 3.07 17.78
N VAL A 241 -11.96 3.87 18.52
CA VAL A 241 -10.54 3.61 18.80
C VAL A 241 -10.34 2.29 19.56
N GLN A 242 -11.18 1.99 20.55
CA GLN A 242 -11.13 0.72 21.29
C GLN A 242 -11.41 -0.52 20.41
N SER A 243 -12.12 -0.36 19.28
CA SER A 243 -12.39 -1.46 18.35
C SER A 243 -11.21 -1.83 17.43
N PHE A 244 -10.17 -1.00 17.37
CA PHE A 244 -8.98 -1.23 16.53
C PHE A 244 -7.84 -1.82 17.36
N ASP A 245 -7.83 -3.15 17.51
CA ASP A 245 -6.84 -3.90 18.29
C ASP A 245 -5.44 -3.94 17.66
N GLN A 246 -5.32 -3.66 16.36
CA GLN A 246 -4.05 -3.67 15.62
C GLN A 246 -3.42 -2.27 15.45
N LEU A 247 -4.06 -1.21 15.97
CA LEU A 247 -3.56 0.17 15.85
C LEU A 247 -3.05 0.69 17.20
N ASN A 248 -1.80 1.15 17.22
CA ASN A 248 -1.23 1.83 18.39
C ASN A 248 -1.75 3.27 18.47
N THR A 249 -2.02 3.74 19.69
CA THR A 249 -2.40 5.13 20.00
C THR A 249 -1.55 6.20 19.31
N MET A 250 -0.24 5.99 19.15
CA MET A 250 0.65 6.89 18.41
C MET A 250 0.31 6.99 16.92
N GLN A 251 -0.11 5.88 16.30
CA GLN A 251 -0.56 5.82 14.91
C GLN A 251 -1.93 6.49 14.77
N ILE A 252 -2.84 6.26 15.72
CA ILE A 252 -4.17 6.90 15.75
C ILE A 252 -4.04 8.42 15.91
N ARG A 253 -3.23 8.91 16.86
CA ARG A 253 -2.93 10.34 16.98
C ARG A 253 -2.32 10.90 15.69
N ARG A 254 -1.41 10.14 15.06
CA ARG A 254 -0.81 10.52 13.77
C ARG A 254 -1.87 10.66 12.68
N CYS A 255 -2.88 9.77 12.64
CA CYS A 255 -4.02 9.88 11.73
C CYS A 255 -4.81 11.16 11.97
N VAL A 256 -5.27 11.38 13.20
CA VAL A 256 -6.06 12.56 13.60
C VAL A 256 -5.33 13.88 13.29
N GLN A 257 -4.02 13.97 13.57
CA GLN A 257 -3.21 15.18 13.34
C GLN A 257 -2.85 15.44 11.86
N GLN A 258 -2.93 14.43 10.99
CA GLN A 258 -2.50 14.53 9.58
C GLN A 258 -3.61 14.32 8.56
N TYR A 259 -4.82 14.01 9.03
CA TYR A 259 -6.01 13.90 8.19
C TYR A 259 -6.23 15.18 7.38
N ARG A 260 -6.60 15.02 6.11
CA ARG A 260 -6.88 16.09 5.16
C ARG A 260 -8.33 16.03 4.73
N TYR A 261 -9.11 17.01 5.18
CA TYR A 261 -10.53 17.10 4.88
C TYR A 261 -10.77 17.43 3.40
N GLU A 262 -11.67 16.68 2.80
CA GLU A 262 -12.22 16.93 1.47
C GLU A 262 -13.30 18.04 1.59
N ILE A 263 -13.61 18.78 0.52
CA ILE A 263 -14.57 19.92 0.60
C ILE A 263 -15.97 19.48 1.08
N SER A 264 -16.33 18.23 0.88
CA SER A 264 -17.59 17.61 1.33
C SER A 264 -17.60 17.22 2.82
N GLU A 265 -16.49 17.38 3.54
CA GLU A 265 -16.32 16.89 4.92
C GLU A 265 -16.34 18.00 5.97
N THR A 266 -16.93 17.69 7.13
CA THR A 266 -16.81 18.50 8.34
C THR A 266 -15.46 18.28 9.03
N PRO A 267 -14.79 19.33 9.53
CA PRO A 267 -13.58 19.17 10.33
C PRO A 267 -13.89 18.46 11.67
N LEU A 268 -12.95 17.64 12.16
CA LEU A 268 -13.06 16.99 13.47
C LEU A 268 -13.26 18.02 14.59
N LEU A 269 -14.08 17.65 15.58
CA LEU A 269 -14.31 18.46 16.77
C LEU A 269 -12.99 18.63 17.56
N GLU A 270 -12.71 19.84 18.03
CA GLU A 270 -11.44 20.13 18.72
C GLU A 270 -11.23 19.29 19.99
N GLN A 271 -12.32 18.87 20.64
CA GLN A 271 -12.30 17.94 21.77
C GLN A 271 -11.73 16.56 21.38
N VAL A 272 -12.05 16.05 20.18
CA VAL A 272 -11.49 14.80 19.66
C VAL A 272 -9.99 14.95 19.37
N LEU A 273 -9.57 16.11 18.86
CA LEU A 273 -8.14 16.42 18.67
C LEU A 273 -7.38 16.44 20.01
N GLN A 274 -7.96 17.07 21.04
CA GLN A 274 -7.38 17.13 22.38
C GLN A 274 -7.32 15.73 23.01
N TYR A 275 -8.38 14.95 22.92
CA TYR A 275 -8.44 13.58 23.43
C TYR A 275 -7.43 12.65 22.75
N ALA A 276 -7.30 12.71 21.43
CA ALA A 276 -6.28 11.95 20.68
C ALA A 276 -4.83 12.32 21.08
N ASN A 277 -4.61 13.55 21.58
CA ASN A 277 -3.33 13.93 22.18
C ASN A 277 -3.16 13.37 23.61
N GLN A 278 -4.22 13.36 24.43
CA GLN A 278 -4.23 12.86 25.81
C GLN A 278 -3.97 11.34 25.88
N LEU A 279 -4.61 10.55 25.01
CA LEU A 279 -4.44 9.09 24.94
C LEU A 279 -2.96 8.68 24.84
N VAL A 280 -2.11 9.48 24.18
CA VAL A 280 -0.68 9.19 24.06
C VAL A 280 0.06 9.34 25.39
N PHE A 281 -0.32 10.30 26.24
CA PHE A 281 0.30 10.48 27.55
C PHE A 281 -0.11 9.37 28.53
N GLU A 282 -1.36 8.92 28.48
CA GLU A 282 -1.86 7.81 29.29
C GLU A 282 -1.14 6.49 28.95
N ASN A 283 -0.94 6.21 27.66
CA ASN A 283 -0.18 5.04 27.20
C ASN A 283 1.35 5.16 27.36
N GLN A 284 1.87 6.34 27.73
CA GLN A 284 3.30 6.56 28.01
C GLN A 284 3.63 6.58 29.51
N GLN A 285 2.64 6.65 30.40
CA GLN A 285 2.89 6.35 31.80
C GLN A 285 3.07 4.83 31.94
N PRO A 286 4.21 4.34 32.46
CA PRO A 286 4.32 2.92 32.78
C PRO A 286 3.28 2.59 33.85
N SER A 287 2.55 1.49 33.64
CA SER A 287 1.53 0.98 34.55
C SER A 287 2.08 0.96 35.98
N SER A 288 1.55 1.82 36.85
CA SER A 288 1.98 1.98 38.24
C SER A 288 1.48 0.86 39.16
N ILE A 289 1.62 -0.38 38.67
CA ILE A 289 1.14 -1.63 39.29
C ILE A 289 2.31 -2.56 39.66
N ASP A 290 3.46 -2.45 38.99
CA ASP A 290 4.71 -3.14 39.40
C ASP A 290 5.48 -2.36 40.48
N ALA A 291 4.77 -1.99 41.55
CA ALA A 291 5.39 -1.59 42.80
C ALA A 291 5.97 -2.85 43.49
N TYR A 292 7.23 -3.17 43.19
CA TYR A 292 7.98 -4.20 43.92
C TYR A 292 7.85 -3.95 45.44
N PRO A 293 7.46 -4.95 46.24
CA PRO A 293 7.28 -4.77 47.68
C PRO A 293 8.59 -4.33 48.33
N THR A 294 8.57 -3.14 48.92
CA THR A 294 9.72 -2.56 49.62
C THR A 294 10.12 -3.47 50.79
N LYS A 295 11.41 -3.51 51.14
CA LYS A 295 11.96 -4.43 52.17
C LYS A 295 11.36 -4.30 53.59
N GLU A 296 10.47 -3.34 53.83
CA GLU A 296 9.80 -3.14 55.12
C GLU A 296 8.66 -4.14 55.38
N ASP A 297 7.97 -4.63 54.34
CA ASP A 297 6.83 -5.57 54.51
C ASP A 297 7.24 -6.94 55.09
N TYR A 298 8.51 -7.33 54.91
CA TYR A 298 9.04 -8.57 55.50
C TYR A 298 9.30 -8.48 57.01
N ARG A 299 9.18 -7.30 57.63
CA ARG A 299 9.44 -7.11 59.07
C ARG A 299 8.20 -7.27 59.96
N MET A 300 7.00 -7.34 59.38
CA MET A 300 5.71 -7.42 60.09
C MET A 300 5.21 -8.85 60.34
N LYS A 301 5.98 -9.89 59.96
CA LYS A 301 5.68 -11.30 60.27
C LYS A 301 6.82 -11.93 61.05
N THR A 302 6.92 -11.51 62.32
CA THR A 302 7.57 -12.28 63.40
C THR A 302 6.48 -13.03 64.15
#